data_AF-A0A7C7NTC6-F1
#
_entry.id   AF-A0A7C7NTC6-F1
#
_cell.length_a   1.000
_cell.length_b   1.000
_cell.length_c   1.000
_cell.angle_alpha   90.00
_cell.angle_beta   90.00
_cell.angle_gamma   90.00
#
_symmetry.space_group_name_H-M   'P 1'
#
loop_
_entity.id
_entity.type
_entity.pdbx_description
1 polymer ?
#
loop_
_entity_poly.entity_id
_entity_poly.type
_entity_poly.pdbx_seq_one_letter_code
_entity_poly.pdbx_strand_id
1 'polypeptide(L)'
;MMQGLERFLSQFGVFENLATDPRFQAVVLVVLSVVVAKVADWVISRLITRWARKTTTELDDRIVEMLHRPLFLFVLLGGLTLAADLLSLEGGMKRITFGALGTMAVFIGSGLAMRVSRLVLETL
;
A
#
# COMPACT_ATOMS: atom_id res chain seq x y z
N MET A 1 6.65 -3.17 -33.96
CA MET A 1 7.84 -2.31 -33.77
C MET A 1 8.54 -2.56 -32.43
N MET A 2 7.81 -2.77 -31.31
CA MET A 2 8.39 -3.04 -29.97
C MET A 2 9.17 -4.37 -29.84
N GLN A 3 8.76 -5.43 -30.54
CA GLN A 3 9.41 -6.76 -30.45
C GLN A 3 10.85 -6.79 -30.98
N GLY A 4 11.22 -5.88 -31.89
CA GLY A 4 12.60 -5.79 -32.39
C GLY A 4 13.55 -5.15 -31.38
N LEU A 5 13.03 -4.19 -30.60
CA LEU A 5 13.77 -3.52 -29.54
C LEU A 5 14.05 -4.47 -28.37
N GLU A 6 13.08 -5.30 -27.99
CA GLU A 6 13.26 -6.30 -26.93
C GLU A 6 14.36 -7.31 -27.27
N ARG A 7 14.39 -7.81 -28.51
CA ARG A 7 15.43 -8.75 -28.98
C ARG A 7 16.82 -8.10 -29.06
N PHE A 8 16.87 -6.83 -29.48
CA PHE A 8 18.11 -6.07 -29.54
C PHE A 8 18.66 -5.78 -28.13
N LEU A 9 17.81 -5.40 -27.19
CA LEU A 9 18.21 -5.10 -25.81
C LEU A 9 18.57 -6.37 -25.01
N SER A 10 17.91 -7.50 -25.28
CA SER A 10 18.27 -8.79 -24.67
C SER A 10 19.64 -9.30 -25.16
N GLN A 11 20.02 -8.99 -26.40
CA GLN A 11 21.33 -9.34 -26.96
C GLN A 11 22.50 -8.68 -26.21
N PHE A 12 22.27 -7.50 -25.60
CA PHE A 12 23.27 -6.80 -24.77
C PHE A 12 23.21 -7.18 -23.28
N GLY A 13 22.39 -8.16 -22.87
CA GLY A 13 22.24 -8.55 -21.45
C GLY A 13 21.67 -7.44 -20.56
N VAL A 14 21.06 -6.40 -21.16
CA VAL A 14 20.66 -5.17 -20.46
C VAL A 14 19.54 -5.44 -19.47
N PHE A 15 18.57 -6.29 -19.82
CA PHE A 15 17.46 -6.63 -18.91
C PHE A 15 17.91 -7.47 -17.70
N GLU A 16 18.86 -8.38 -17.88
CA GLU A 16 19.38 -9.24 -16.81
C GLU A 16 20.23 -8.46 -15.81
N ASN A 17 21.11 -7.58 -16.32
CA ASN A 17 21.99 -6.77 -15.50
C ASN A 17 21.26 -5.62 -14.79
N LEU A 18 20.23 -5.03 -15.42
CA LEU A 18 19.40 -4.00 -14.77
C LEU A 18 18.47 -4.61 -13.71
N ALA A 19 17.88 -5.79 -13.96
CA ALA A 19 17.01 -6.44 -13.00
C ALA A 19 17.74 -6.89 -11.72
N THR A 20 19.07 -7.08 -11.79
CA THR A 20 19.90 -7.52 -10.66
C THR A 20 20.61 -6.35 -9.95
N ASP A 21 20.64 -5.15 -10.56
CA ASP A 21 21.21 -3.96 -9.93
C ASP A 21 20.31 -3.47 -8.77
N PRO A 22 20.78 -3.50 -7.51
CA PRO A 22 20.01 -3.06 -6.34
C PRO A 22 19.50 -1.62 -6.47
N ARG A 23 20.22 -0.76 -7.21
CA ARG A 23 19.82 0.64 -7.42
C ARG A 23 18.63 0.75 -8.37
N PHE A 24 18.62 -0.06 -9.42
CA PHE A 24 17.49 -0.12 -10.34
C PHE A 24 16.25 -0.68 -9.64
N GLN A 25 16.41 -1.74 -8.84
CA GLN A 25 15.32 -2.27 -8.03
C GLN A 25 14.76 -1.23 -7.05
N ALA A 26 15.62 -0.47 -6.35
CA ALA A 26 15.18 0.59 -5.45
C ALA A 26 14.41 1.70 -6.18
N VAL A 27 14.85 2.12 -7.37
CA VAL A 27 14.14 3.12 -8.19
C VAL A 27 12.80 2.58 -8.66
N VAL A 28 12.75 1.36 -9.20
CA VAL A 28 11.51 0.70 -9.61
C VAL A 28 10.55 0.61 -8.44
N LEU A 29 11.05 0.28 -7.25
CA LEU A 29 10.25 0.19 -6.04
C LEU A 29 9.70 1.53 -5.57
N VAL A 30 10.50 2.60 -5.58
CA VAL A 30 10.02 3.96 -5.27
C VAL A 30 8.95 4.37 -6.28
N VAL A 31 9.14 4.07 -7.56
CA VAL A 31 8.12 4.34 -8.59
C VAL A 31 6.86 3.50 -8.32
N LEU A 32 7.01 2.21 -8.01
CA LEU A 32 5.88 1.33 -7.71
C LEU A 32 5.13 1.78 -6.46
N SER A 33 5.84 2.23 -5.42
CA SER A 33 5.22 2.72 -4.18
C SER A 33 4.47 4.03 -4.41
N VAL A 34 5.01 4.93 -5.23
CA VAL A 34 4.31 6.16 -5.65
C VAL A 34 3.09 5.82 -6.51
N VAL A 35 3.18 4.84 -7.40
CA VAL A 35 2.04 4.37 -8.21
C VAL A 35 0.98 3.76 -7.31
N VAL A 36 1.34 2.85 -6.40
CA VAL A 36 0.43 2.22 -5.44
C VAL A 36 -0.20 3.28 -4.54
N ALA A 37 0.57 4.25 -4.04
CA ALA A 37 0.06 5.36 -3.24
C ALA A 37 -0.94 6.22 -4.03
N LYS A 38 -0.65 6.56 -5.30
CA LYS A 38 -1.57 7.32 -6.16
C LYS A 38 -2.82 6.50 -6.51
N VAL A 39 -2.68 5.20 -6.77
CA VAL A 39 -3.82 4.31 -7.04
C VAL A 39 -4.68 4.16 -5.80
N ALA A 40 -4.08 3.98 -4.63
CA ALA A 40 -4.79 3.92 -3.36
C ALA A 40 -5.49 5.25 -3.08
N ASP A 41 -4.81 6.38 -3.22
CA ASP A 41 -5.41 7.70 -3.06
C ASP A 41 -6.58 7.89 -4.03
N TRP A 42 -6.44 7.47 -5.29
CA TRP A 42 -7.51 7.51 -6.28
C TRP A 42 -8.68 6.56 -5.99
N VAL A 43 -8.40 5.32 -5.59
CA VAL A 43 -9.42 4.32 -5.23
C VAL A 43 -10.15 4.77 -3.98
N ILE A 44 -9.42 5.18 -2.95
CA ILE A 44 -9.98 5.72 -1.71
C ILE A 44 -10.83 6.93 -2.04
N SER A 45 -10.27 7.99 -2.64
CA SER A 45 -11.01 9.21 -2.99
C SER A 45 -12.14 9.00 -4.00
N ARG A 46 -12.23 7.88 -4.71
CA ARG A 46 -13.34 7.61 -5.63
C ARG A 46 -14.35 6.62 -5.08
N LEU A 47 -13.94 5.73 -4.18
CA LEU A 47 -14.81 4.75 -3.52
C LEU A 47 -15.45 5.38 -2.28
N ILE A 48 -14.66 5.98 -1.38
CA ILE A 48 -15.13 6.71 -0.19
C ILE A 48 -16.09 7.84 -0.60
N THR A 49 -15.68 8.69 -1.54
CA THR A 49 -16.49 9.86 -1.93
C THR A 49 -17.74 9.49 -2.73
N ARG A 50 -17.77 8.31 -3.36
CA ARG A 50 -18.99 7.79 -4.02
C ARG A 50 -19.91 7.07 -3.05
N TRP A 51 -19.36 6.41 -2.04
CA TRP A 51 -20.15 5.73 -1.01
C TRP A 51 -20.79 6.76 -0.07
N ALA A 52 -20.02 7.75 0.39
CA ALA A 52 -20.51 8.90 1.16
C ALA A 52 -21.63 9.69 0.44
N ARG A 53 -21.52 9.86 -0.89
CA ARG A 53 -22.59 10.52 -1.68
C ARG A 53 -23.86 9.68 -1.85
N LYS A 54 -23.84 8.39 -1.51
CA LYS A 54 -24.96 7.47 -1.76
C LYS A 54 -25.72 7.09 -0.48
N THR A 55 -25.20 7.46 0.69
CA THR A 55 -25.81 7.19 2.00
C THR A 55 -26.41 8.47 2.58
N THR A 56 -27.69 8.42 2.94
CA THR A 56 -28.45 9.55 3.49
C THR A 56 -28.34 9.68 5.02
N THR A 57 -27.36 9.03 5.65
CA THR A 57 -27.28 8.86 7.11
C THR A 57 -25.96 9.41 7.67
N GLU A 58 -25.99 10.29 8.68
CA GLU A 58 -24.80 10.88 9.33
C GLU A 58 -23.76 9.86 9.84
N LEU A 59 -24.19 8.63 10.17
CA LEU A 59 -23.31 7.55 10.61
C LEU A 59 -22.31 7.14 9.53
N ASP A 60 -22.79 6.96 8.30
CA ASP A 60 -22.00 6.37 7.22
C ASP A 60 -20.87 7.32 6.83
N ASP A 61 -21.13 8.62 6.81
CA ASP A 61 -20.13 9.65 6.54
C ASP A 61 -19.02 9.68 7.61
N ARG A 62 -19.40 9.57 8.89
CA ARG A 62 -18.42 9.52 9.99
C ARG A 62 -17.56 8.26 9.95
N ILE A 63 -18.17 7.10 9.70
CA ILE A 63 -17.44 5.82 9.57
C ILE A 63 -16.44 5.89 8.42
N VAL A 64 -16.86 6.45 7.29
CA VAL A 64 -16.02 6.63 6.10
C VAL A 64 -14.85 7.58 6.38
N GLU A 65 -15.07 8.68 7.08
CA GLU A 65 -14.01 9.60 7.51
C GLU A 65 -13.01 8.91 8.46
N MET A 66 -13.51 8.07 9.38
CA MET A 66 -12.68 7.29 10.31
C MET A 66 -11.84 6.21 9.62
N LEU A 67 -12.35 5.64 8.53
CA LEU A 67 -11.68 4.61 7.72
C LEU A 67 -10.62 5.18 6.76
N HIS A 68 -10.76 6.44 6.34
CA HIS A 68 -9.88 7.05 5.34
C HIS A 68 -8.39 6.99 5.74
N ARG A 69 -8.07 7.40 6.97
CA ARG A 69 -6.68 7.40 7.48
C ARG A 69 -6.10 5.98 7.65
N PRO A 70 -6.78 5.03 8.33
CA PRO A 70 -6.30 3.65 8.46
C PRO A 70 -6.11 2.95 7.13
N LEU A 71 -7.02 3.12 6.16
CA LEU A 71 -6.91 2.52 4.84
C LEU A 71 -5.66 2.99 4.10
N PHE A 72 -5.38 4.30 4.12
CA PHE A 72 -4.13 4.83 3.57
C PHE A 72 -2.90 4.15 4.19
N LEU A 73 -2.87 4.02 5.52
CA LEU A 73 -1.75 3.41 6.22
C LEU A 73 -1.60 1.91 5.93
N PHE A 74 -2.70 1.16 5.79
CA PHE A 74 -2.63 -0.25 5.40
C PHE A 74 -2.03 -0.45 4.00
N VAL A 75 -2.41 0.40 3.04
CA VAL A 75 -1.81 0.36 1.71
C VAL A 75 -0.33 0.72 1.77
N LEU A 76 0.05 1.76 2.52
CA LEU A 76 1.45 2.14 2.72
C LEU A 76 2.26 0.99 3.33
N LEU A 77 1.77 0.38 4.41
CA LEU A 77 2.43 -0.76 5.08
C LEU A 77 2.53 -1.97 4.16
N GLY A 78 1.50 -2.23 3.35
CA GLY A 78 1.54 -3.27 2.31
C GLY A 78 2.64 -3.01 1.28
N GLY A 79 2.75 -1.78 0.77
CA GLY A 79 3.82 -1.38 -0.14
C GLY A 79 5.22 -1.52 0.48
N LEU A 80 5.40 -1.13 1.73
CA LEU A 80 6.67 -1.32 2.46
C LEU A 80 7.00 -2.81 2.69
N THR A 81 5.99 -3.64 2.89
CA THR A 81 6.17 -5.08 3.06
C THR A 81 6.63 -5.73 1.75
N LEU A 82 6.00 -5.37 0.62
CA LEU A 82 6.41 -5.83 -0.71
C LEU A 82 7.84 -5.36 -1.04
N ALA A 83 8.18 -4.13 -0.65
CA ALA A 83 9.54 -3.61 -0.77
C ALA A 83 10.58 -4.39 0.03
N ALA A 84 10.25 -4.72 1.28
CA ALA A 84 11.11 -5.49 2.15
C ALA A 84 11.32 -6.92 1.65
N ASP A 85 10.29 -7.53 1.03
CA ASP A 85 10.41 -8.86 0.43
C ASP A 85 11.26 -8.83 -0.85
N LEU A 86 11.07 -7.81 -1.70
CA LEU A 86 11.82 -7.66 -2.94
C LEU A 86 13.32 -7.39 -2.71
N LEU A 87 13.65 -6.63 -1.66
CA LEU A 87 15.03 -6.42 -1.23
C LEU A 87 15.70 -7.71 -0.71
N SER A 88 14.95 -8.82 -0.67
CA SER A 88 15.42 -10.13 -0.20
C SER A 88 16.08 -9.99 1.16
N LEU A 89 15.42 -9.26 2.08
CA LEU A 89 15.93 -9.16 3.44
C LEU A 89 16.01 -10.57 4.03
N GLU A 90 17.18 -10.92 4.55
CA GLU A 90 17.42 -12.23 5.15
C GLU A 90 17.68 -12.14 6.66
N GLY A 91 17.49 -13.28 7.34
CA GLY A 91 17.81 -13.46 8.74
C GLY A 91 17.10 -12.48 9.68
N GLY A 92 17.88 -11.85 10.57
CA GLY A 92 17.35 -10.94 11.58
C GLY A 92 16.68 -9.69 11.01
N MET A 93 17.17 -9.19 9.88
CA MET A 93 16.66 -7.96 9.25
C MET A 93 15.24 -8.16 8.72
N LYS A 94 14.95 -9.32 8.12
CA LYS A 94 13.60 -9.70 7.70
C LYS A 94 12.65 -9.74 8.89
N ARG A 95 13.04 -10.46 9.95
CA ARG A 95 12.18 -10.65 11.13
C ARG A 95 11.82 -9.33 11.80
N ILE A 96 12.80 -8.44 11.96
CA ILE A 96 12.58 -7.12 12.58
C ILE A 96 11.68 -6.26 11.69
N THR A 97 11.96 -6.19 10.38
CA THR A 97 11.22 -5.34 9.44
C THR A 97 9.76 -5.78 9.32
N PHE A 98 9.51 -7.06 9.03
CA PHE A 98 8.15 -7.58 8.90
C PHE A 98 7.41 -7.57 10.23
N GLY A 99 8.10 -7.83 11.35
CA GLY A 99 7.53 -7.73 12.69
C GLY A 99 7.11 -6.30 13.05
N ALA A 100 7.93 -5.31 12.73
CA ALA A 100 7.61 -3.90 12.96
C ALA A 100 6.43 -3.44 12.09
N LEU A 101 6.45 -3.73 10.79
CA LEU A 101 5.36 -3.40 9.87
C LEU A 101 4.04 -4.05 10.29
N GLY A 102 4.06 -5.33 10.64
CA GLY A 102 2.90 -6.06 11.14
C GLY A 102 2.37 -5.49 12.46
N THR A 103 3.26 -5.13 13.38
CA THR A 103 2.87 -4.50 14.66
C THR A 103 2.16 -3.16 14.40
N MET A 104 2.72 -2.30 13.54
CA MET A 104 2.07 -1.04 13.16
C MET A 104 0.69 -1.28 12.57
N ALA A 105 0.53 -2.27 11.68
CA ALA A 105 -0.75 -2.63 11.09
C ALA A 105 -1.79 -3.03 12.15
N VAL A 106 -1.39 -3.84 13.14
CA VAL A 106 -2.27 -4.27 14.24
C VAL A 106 -2.70 -3.08 15.09
N PHE A 107 -1.80 -2.18 15.47
CA PHE A 107 -2.14 -0.99 16.25
C PHE A 107 -3.11 -0.06 15.51
N ILE A 108 -2.89 0.15 14.20
CA ILE A 108 -3.78 0.95 13.36
C ILE A 108 -5.16 0.31 13.27
N GLY A 109 -5.22 -1.01 13.02
CA GLY A 109 -6.48 -1.76 12.95
C GLY A 109 -7.24 -1.77 14.27
N SER A 110 -6.52 -1.98 15.38
CA SER A 110 -7.10 -1.93 16.73
C SER A 110 -7.66 -0.55 17.05
N GLY A 111 -6.93 0.52 16.75
CA GLY A 111 -7.39 1.89 16.93
C GLY A 111 -8.64 2.20 16.11
N LEU A 112 -8.71 1.73 14.86
CA LEU A 112 -9.92 1.86 14.03
C LEU A 112 -11.09 1.08 14.64
N ALA A 113 -10.88 -0.17 15.06
CA ALA A 113 -11.92 -1.01 15.65
C ALA A 113 -12.54 -0.35 16.89
N MET A 114 -11.71 0.16 17.80
CA MET A 114 -12.19 0.87 18.99
C MET A 114 -13.04 2.10 18.65
N ARG A 115 -12.60 2.87 17.65
CA ARG A 115 -13.31 4.07 17.19
C ARG A 115 -14.67 3.70 16.60
N VAL A 116 -14.74 2.67 15.76
CA VAL A 116 -16.00 2.18 15.17
C VAL A 116 -16.92 1.65 16.26
N SER A 117 -16.41 0.85 17.21
CA SER A 117 -17.21 0.34 18.33
C SER A 117 -17.86 1.46 19.15
N ARG A 118 -17.12 2.55 19.44
CA ARG A 118 -17.68 3.70 20.14
C ARG A 118 -18.80 4.36 19.36
N LEU A 119 -18.60 4.56 18.06
CA LEU A 119 -19.60 5.19 17.20
C LEU A 119 -20.89 4.37 17.13
N VAL A 120 -20.78 3.04 17.01
CA VAL A 120 -21.94 2.14 17.03
C VAL A 120 -22.69 2.24 18.36
N LEU A 121 -21.97 2.25 19.48
CA LEU A 121 -22.57 2.35 20.82
C LEU A 121 -23.25 3.70 21.08
N GLU A 122 -22.75 4.79 20.51
CA GLU A 122 -23.35 6.13 20.64
C GLU A 122 -24.63 6.29 19.81
N THR A 123 -24.84 5.41 18.83
CA THR A 123 -25.94 5.49 17.87
C THR A 123 -27.07 4.48 18.13
N LEU A 124 -26.88 3.56 19.08
CA LEU A 124 -27.88 2.61 19.59
C LEU A 124 -28.61 3.22 20.79
#